data_AF-A0A496AN46-F1
#
_entry.id   AF-A0A496AN46-F1
#
_cell.length_a   1.000
_cell.length_b   1.000
_cell.length_c   1.000
_cell.angle_alpha   90.00
_cell.angle_beta   90.00
_cell.angle_gamma   90.00
#
_symmetry.space_group_name_H-M   'P 1'
#
loop_
_entity.id
_entity.type
_entity.pdbx_description
1 polymer ?
#
loop_
_entity_poly.entity_id
_entity_poly.type
_entity_poly.pdbx_seq_one_letter_code
_entity_poly.pdbx_strand_id
1 'polypeptide(L)'
;MEISRALQRIRNFDSLIVFLRKTLCWPIPDDLVEFDDVTYHWPAEYLDLDLDTQARIIGCWQLQPLADLQFLESYEPWGVFFLQFHNDVNLESSTILMRRVLRGLVGRHNRDVRLPSWQHNRLLFICFTEDFQNFSFAYFEEAEGLPIFRRFAAISNFRLQR
;
A
#
# COMPACT_ATOMS: atom_id res chain seq x y z
N MET A 1 17.48 3.49 -13.64
CA MET A 1 17.96 4.83 -13.19
C MET A 1 16.82 5.85 -13.08
N GLU A 2 15.76 5.77 -13.89
CA GLU A 2 14.61 6.71 -13.81
C GLU A 2 13.73 6.57 -12.57
N ILE A 3 13.42 5.33 -12.14
CA ILE A 3 12.52 5.09 -11.01
C ILE A 3 13.04 5.70 -9.70
N SER A 4 14.33 5.55 -9.41
CA SER A 4 14.95 6.13 -8.20
C SER A 4 14.87 7.67 -8.18
N ARG A 5 15.06 8.33 -9.34
CA ARG A 5 14.88 9.79 -9.46
C ARG A 5 13.43 10.21 -9.29
N ALA A 6 12.50 9.43 -9.83
CA ALA A 6 11.08 9.71 -9.71
C ALA A 6 10.59 9.54 -8.25
N LEU A 7 11.12 8.55 -7.52
CA LEU A 7 10.86 8.39 -6.07
C LEU A 7 11.29 9.62 -5.27
N GLN A 8 12.46 10.21 -5.56
CA GLN A 8 12.94 11.42 -4.88
C GLN A 8 12.09 12.69 -5.14
N ARG A 9 11.17 12.64 -6.11
CA ARG A 9 10.26 13.74 -6.44
C ARG A 9 8.92 13.62 -5.72
N ILE A 10 8.67 12.51 -5.03
CA ILE A 10 7.47 12.33 -4.21
C ILE A 10 7.64 13.21 -2.97
N ARG A 11 6.73 14.17 -2.79
CA ARG A 11 6.72 15.14 -1.69
C ARG A 11 5.38 15.22 -0.97
N ASN A 12 4.35 14.63 -1.56
CA ASN A 12 2.98 14.62 -1.09
C ASN A 12 2.19 13.50 -1.81
N PHE A 13 0.93 13.32 -1.43
CA PHE A 13 0.05 12.34 -2.03
C PHE A 13 -0.16 12.53 -3.54
N ASP A 14 -0.36 13.75 -4.01
CA ASP A 14 -0.59 14.01 -5.45
C ASP A 14 0.62 13.57 -6.30
N SER A 15 1.82 13.90 -5.83
CA SER A 15 3.06 13.47 -6.49
C SER A 15 3.27 11.95 -6.44
N LEU A 16 2.76 11.28 -5.39
CA LEU A 16 2.73 9.82 -5.30
C LEU A 16 1.76 9.22 -6.32
N ILE A 17 0.53 9.73 -6.43
CA ILE A 17 -0.44 9.27 -7.44
C ILE A 17 0.11 9.48 -8.86
N VAL A 18 0.71 10.65 -9.13
CA VAL A 18 1.38 10.92 -10.40
C VAL A 18 2.52 9.93 -10.66
N PHE A 19 3.30 9.58 -9.65
CA PHE A 19 4.35 8.58 -9.76
C PHE A 19 3.78 7.19 -10.12
N LEU A 20 2.75 6.73 -9.41
CA LEU A 20 2.09 5.44 -9.68
C LEU A 20 1.52 5.40 -11.11
N ARG A 21 0.79 6.44 -11.52
CA ARG A 21 0.20 6.55 -12.86
C ARG A 21 1.25 6.65 -13.97
N LYS A 22 2.17 7.62 -13.89
CA LYS A 22 3.08 7.94 -15.01
C LYS A 22 4.37 7.12 -15.03
N THR A 23 4.88 6.73 -13.87
CA THR A 23 6.17 6.02 -13.77
C THR A 23 5.99 4.51 -13.67
N LEU A 24 4.96 4.06 -12.94
CA LEU A 24 4.62 2.64 -12.84
C LEU A 24 3.52 2.19 -13.80
N CYS A 25 2.97 3.12 -14.58
CA CYS A 25 1.91 2.85 -15.57
C CYS A 25 0.66 2.21 -14.95
N TRP A 26 0.27 2.62 -13.74
CA TRP A 26 -0.97 2.14 -13.14
C TRP A 26 -2.18 2.75 -13.85
N PRO A 27 -3.26 1.97 -14.07
CA PRO A 27 -4.47 2.43 -14.76
C PRO A 27 -5.36 3.27 -13.83
N ILE A 28 -4.80 4.38 -13.34
CA ILE A 28 -5.52 5.39 -12.56
C ILE A 28 -6.09 6.39 -13.57
N PRO A 29 -7.42 6.57 -13.65
CA PRO A 29 -8.06 7.50 -14.58
C PRO A 29 -7.52 8.93 -14.45
N ASP A 30 -7.48 9.67 -15.56
CA ASP A 30 -6.91 11.02 -15.59
C ASP A 30 -7.74 12.06 -14.85
N ASP A 31 -9.03 11.79 -14.66
CA ASP A 31 -9.99 12.58 -13.89
C ASP A 31 -9.94 12.30 -12.38
N LEU A 32 -9.39 11.15 -11.96
CA LEU A 32 -9.20 10.80 -10.56
C LEU A 32 -7.76 11.12 -10.13
N VAL A 33 -7.50 12.40 -9.87
CA VAL A 33 -6.17 12.92 -9.51
C VAL A 33 -6.00 13.10 -8.01
N GLU A 34 -7.08 13.38 -7.29
CA GLU A 34 -7.04 13.62 -5.85
C GLU A 34 -6.99 12.30 -5.07
N PHE A 35 -6.31 12.34 -3.94
CA PHE A 35 -6.10 11.16 -3.10
C PHE A 35 -7.41 10.58 -2.54
N ASP A 36 -8.34 11.45 -2.13
CA ASP A 36 -9.62 11.03 -1.56
C ASP A 36 -10.56 10.44 -2.61
N ASP A 37 -10.39 10.83 -3.89
CA ASP A 37 -11.16 10.27 -5.01
C ASP A 37 -10.77 8.83 -5.32
N VAL A 38 -9.49 8.48 -5.12
CA VAL A 38 -8.92 7.17 -5.45
C VAL A 38 -8.75 6.26 -4.25
N THR A 39 -9.09 6.69 -3.04
CA THR A 39 -8.91 5.87 -1.84
C THR A 39 -10.13 5.79 -0.93
N TYR A 40 -10.13 4.80 -0.04
CA TYR A 40 -11.03 4.69 1.10
C TYR A 40 -10.21 4.77 2.38
N HIS A 41 -10.58 5.67 3.29
CA HIS A 41 -9.95 5.75 4.60
C HIS A 41 -10.33 4.54 5.47
N TRP A 42 -9.33 3.95 6.12
CA TRP A 42 -9.45 2.88 7.09
C TRP A 42 -9.20 3.43 8.50
N PRO A 43 -10.24 3.61 9.31
CA PRO A 43 -10.08 4.02 10.69
C PRO A 43 -9.15 3.09 11.47
N ALA A 44 -8.31 3.67 12.33
CA ALA A 44 -7.31 2.93 13.09
C ALA A 44 -7.92 1.81 13.97
N GLU A 45 -9.17 1.98 14.41
CA GLU A 45 -9.97 0.97 15.15
C GLU A 45 -10.30 -0.30 14.37
N TYR A 46 -10.21 -0.26 13.04
CA TYR A 46 -10.33 -1.46 12.20
C TYR A 46 -9.03 -2.25 12.13
N LEU A 47 -7.90 -1.62 12.44
CA LEU A 47 -6.59 -2.24 12.45
C LEU A 47 -6.42 -3.00 13.77
N ASP A 48 -6.25 -4.32 13.72
CA ASP A 48 -5.99 -5.13 14.91
C ASP A 48 -4.53 -4.97 15.37
N LEU A 49 -4.24 -3.80 15.93
CA LEU A 49 -2.90 -3.35 16.31
C LEU A 49 -2.81 -3.08 17.80
N ASP A 50 -1.65 -3.37 18.38
CA ASP A 50 -1.36 -2.95 19.74
C ASP A 50 -1.26 -1.42 19.83
N LEU A 51 -1.51 -0.86 21.02
CA LEU A 51 -1.58 0.59 21.23
C LEU A 51 -0.29 1.33 20.85
N ASP A 52 0.88 0.72 21.04
CA ASP A 52 2.17 1.33 20.64
C ASP A 52 2.28 1.40 19.11
N THR A 53 1.90 0.33 18.43
CA THR A 53 1.85 0.30 16.96
C THR A 53 0.84 1.31 16.42
N GLN A 54 -0.36 1.40 17.01
CA GLN A 54 -1.41 2.31 16.57
C GLN A 54 -1.01 3.78 16.74
N ALA A 55 -0.34 4.12 17.85
CA ALA A 55 0.13 5.49 18.12
C ALA A 55 1.19 5.99 17.12
N ARG A 56 1.81 5.09 16.36
CA ARG A 56 2.82 5.42 15.33
C ARG A 56 2.21 5.67 13.95
N ILE A 57 0.92 5.33 13.76
CA ILE A 57 0.20 5.43 12.50
C ILE A 57 -0.72 6.63 12.55
N ILE A 58 -0.63 7.46 11.51
CA ILE A 58 -1.47 8.64 11.36
C ILE A 58 -2.73 8.29 10.59
N GLY A 59 -2.58 7.47 9.55
CA GLY A 59 -3.70 7.04 8.76
C GLY A 59 -3.39 5.83 7.89
N CYS A 60 -4.46 5.14 7.53
CA CYS A 60 -4.46 4.03 6.59
C CYS A 60 -5.52 4.31 5.53
N TRP A 61 -5.16 4.13 4.27
CA TRP A 61 -6.10 4.24 3.16
C TRP A 61 -5.92 3.07 2.21
N GLN A 62 -7.00 2.58 1.65
CA GLN A 62 -6.98 1.56 0.62
C GLN A 62 -7.25 2.20 -0.73
N LEU A 63 -6.44 1.90 -1.75
CA LEU A 63 -6.76 2.30 -3.12
C LEU A 63 -8.07 1.62 -3.55
N GLN A 64 -8.98 2.38 -4.11
CA GLN A 64 -10.19 1.84 -4.70
C GLN A 64 -9.83 0.86 -5.83
N PRO A 65 -10.57 -0.25 -6.01
CA PRO A 65 -10.35 -1.15 -7.13
C PRO A 65 -10.46 -0.39 -8.45
N LEU A 66 -9.35 -0.21 -9.17
CA LEU A 66 -9.34 0.51 -10.45
C LEU A 66 -10.23 -0.24 -11.45
N ALA A 67 -11.23 0.44 -12.01
CA ALA A 67 -12.27 -0.18 -12.85
C ALA A 67 -11.68 -0.98 -14.03
N ASP A 68 -10.62 -0.49 -14.66
CA ASP A 68 -9.97 -1.16 -15.80
C ASP A 68 -9.28 -2.48 -15.44
N LEU A 69 -8.90 -2.66 -14.18
CA LEU A 69 -8.31 -3.91 -13.69
C LEU A 69 -9.38 -4.99 -13.44
N GLN A 70 -10.64 -4.59 -13.24
CA GLN A 70 -11.75 -5.51 -12.94
C GLN A 70 -12.26 -6.25 -14.19
N PHE A 71 -11.97 -5.74 -15.41
CA PHE A 71 -12.41 -6.36 -16.67
C PHE A 71 -11.50 -7.45 -17.21
N LEU A 72 -10.37 -7.71 -16.56
CA LEU A 72 -9.50 -8.82 -16.91
C LEU A 72 -10.03 -10.09 -16.21
N GLU A 73 -10.60 -11.03 -16.97
CA GLU A 73 -11.14 -12.33 -16.48
C GLU A 73 -10.14 -13.16 -15.64
N SER A 74 -8.85 -12.81 -15.67
CA SER A 74 -7.75 -13.44 -14.94
C SER A 74 -7.04 -12.50 -13.96
N TYR A 75 -7.56 -11.30 -13.73
CA TYR A 75 -6.98 -10.36 -12.77
C TYR A 75 -7.54 -10.60 -11.39
N GLU A 76 -6.81 -11.37 -10.61
CA GLU A 76 -7.05 -11.45 -9.18
C GLU A 76 -6.47 -10.17 -8.53
N PRO A 77 -7.32 -9.29 -7.96
CA PRO A 77 -6.91 -7.92 -7.74
C PRO A 77 -5.91 -7.79 -6.57
N TRP A 78 -5.02 -6.80 -6.66
CA TRP A 78 -4.12 -6.45 -5.57
C TRP A 78 -4.85 -5.51 -4.61
N GLY A 79 -4.79 -5.80 -3.31
CA GLY A 79 -5.15 -4.82 -2.28
C GLY A 79 -3.98 -3.86 -2.08
N VAL A 80 -4.13 -2.62 -2.54
CA VAL A 80 -3.11 -1.57 -2.35
C VAL A 80 -3.50 -0.70 -1.17
N PHE A 81 -2.59 -0.55 -0.21
CA PHE A 81 -2.80 0.25 0.99
C PHE A 81 -1.71 1.32 1.14
N PHE A 82 -2.12 2.52 1.49
CA PHE A 82 -1.28 3.65 1.89
C PHE A 82 -1.24 3.71 3.41
N LEU A 83 -0.05 3.77 3.97
CA LEU A 83 0.17 3.87 5.42
C LEU A 83 1.04 5.08 5.72
N GLN A 84 0.46 6.05 6.44
CA GLN A 84 1.17 7.23 6.89
C GLN A 84 1.61 7.05 8.34
N PHE A 85 2.89 7.30 8.60
CA PHE A 85 3.51 7.21 9.92
C PHE A 85 4.02 8.57 10.39
N HIS A 86 4.18 8.72 11.69
CA HIS A 86 4.91 9.85 12.26
C HIS A 86 6.37 9.88 11.82
N ASN A 87 6.95 11.08 11.75
CA ASN A 87 8.32 11.30 11.26
C ASN A 87 9.41 10.62 12.12
N ASP A 88 9.12 10.29 13.37
CA ASP A 88 10.03 9.57 14.27
C ASP A 88 10.11 8.07 13.96
N VAL A 89 9.20 7.55 13.13
CA VAL A 89 9.21 6.17 12.66
C VAL A 89 10.23 6.02 11.54
N ASN A 90 11.36 5.40 11.87
CA ASN A 90 12.29 4.95 10.85
C ASN A 90 11.72 3.69 10.19
N LEU A 91 11.14 3.85 9.00
CA LEU A 91 10.60 2.73 8.25
C LEU A 91 11.68 1.68 7.99
N GLU A 92 12.90 2.06 7.61
CA GLU A 92 14.04 1.19 7.23
C GLU A 92 14.46 0.16 8.30
N SER A 93 14.34 0.51 9.56
CA SER A 93 14.66 -0.38 10.68
C SER A 93 13.42 -1.07 11.29
N SER A 94 12.21 -0.62 10.94
CA SER A 94 10.95 -1.02 11.60
C SER A 94 10.25 -2.24 10.98
N THR A 95 11.00 -3.26 10.57
CA THR A 95 10.45 -4.49 9.98
C THR A 95 9.40 -5.18 10.86
N ILE A 96 9.61 -5.16 12.19
CA ILE A 96 8.67 -5.76 13.16
C ILE A 96 7.36 -4.97 13.20
N LEU A 97 7.45 -3.64 13.28
CA LEU A 97 6.29 -2.75 13.22
C LEU A 97 5.50 -3.00 11.94
N MET A 98 6.16 -2.98 10.79
CA MET A 98 5.52 -3.25 9.50
C MET A 98 4.81 -4.61 9.53
N ARG A 99 5.47 -5.69 9.96
CA ARG A 99 4.81 -7.00 10.09
C ARG A 99 3.55 -6.99 10.97
N ARG A 100 3.55 -6.22 12.07
CA ARG A 100 2.38 -6.08 12.94
C ARG A 100 1.25 -5.33 12.25
N VAL A 101 1.54 -4.14 11.70
CA VAL A 101 0.59 -3.33 10.92
C VAL A 101 -0.10 -4.17 9.85
N LEU A 102 0.73 -4.90 9.11
CA LEU A 102 0.29 -5.72 8.02
C LEU A 102 -0.55 -6.92 8.45
N ARG A 103 -0.19 -7.62 9.54
CA ARG A 103 -1.01 -8.72 10.07
C ARG A 103 -2.36 -8.24 10.59
N GLY A 104 -2.38 -7.09 11.27
CA GLY A 104 -3.63 -6.50 11.79
C GLY A 104 -4.58 -6.09 10.67
N LEU A 105 -4.06 -5.61 9.55
CA LEU A 105 -4.83 -5.26 8.35
C LEU A 105 -5.47 -6.48 7.69
N VAL A 106 -4.74 -7.59 7.57
CA VAL A 106 -5.21 -8.80 6.86
C VAL A 106 -6.08 -9.69 7.74
N GLY A 107 -5.80 -9.76 9.04
CA GLY A 107 -6.47 -10.66 9.98
C GLY A 107 -7.98 -10.42 10.14
N ARG A 108 -8.49 -9.23 9.79
CA ARG A 108 -9.91 -8.87 9.94
C ARG A 108 -10.75 -8.99 8.67
N HIS A 109 -10.14 -9.29 7.52
CA HIS A 109 -10.80 -9.29 6.20
C HIS A 109 -11.89 -10.37 6.00
N ASN A 110 -12.19 -11.16 7.04
CA ASN A 110 -13.13 -12.29 7.00
C ASN A 110 -14.48 -12.03 7.70
N ARG A 111 -14.88 -10.78 8.01
CA ARG A 111 -16.18 -10.53 8.68
C ARG A 111 -17.19 -9.70 7.89
N ASP A 112 -16.77 -8.96 6.87
CA ASP A 112 -17.69 -8.17 6.04
C ASP A 112 -17.73 -8.74 4.62
N VAL A 113 -18.83 -9.40 4.27
CA VAL A 113 -19.06 -10.13 3.00
C VAL A 113 -18.99 -9.20 1.78
N ARG A 114 -19.01 -7.88 2.00
CA ARG A 114 -18.99 -6.83 0.96
C ARG A 114 -17.59 -6.37 0.56
N LEU A 115 -16.55 -6.72 1.31
CA LEU A 115 -15.16 -6.33 1.01
C LEU A 115 -14.44 -7.46 0.25
N PRO A 116 -13.67 -7.18 -0.82
CA PRO A 116 -13.00 -8.22 -1.59
C PRO A 116 -12.01 -9.03 -0.74
N SER A 117 -12.20 -10.34 -0.60
CA SER A 117 -11.26 -11.18 0.17
C SER A 117 -9.92 -11.31 -0.57
N TRP A 118 -8.89 -10.59 -0.13
CA TRP A 118 -7.55 -10.68 -0.71
C TRP A 118 -6.83 -11.94 -0.24
N GLN A 119 -6.19 -12.67 -1.17
CA GLN A 119 -5.17 -13.65 -0.78
C GLN A 119 -3.96 -12.90 -0.20
N HIS A 120 -3.36 -13.43 0.88
CA HIS A 120 -2.28 -12.76 1.62
C HIS A 120 -1.10 -12.36 0.71
N ASN A 121 -0.89 -13.08 -0.40
CA ASN A 121 0.17 -12.89 -1.38
C ASN A 121 -0.07 -11.76 -2.40
N ARG A 122 -1.17 -11.00 -2.30
CA ARG A 122 -1.54 -9.93 -3.25
C ARG A 122 -1.87 -8.62 -2.57
N LEU A 123 -1.04 -8.26 -1.60
CA LEU A 123 -1.15 -7.01 -0.89
C LEU A 123 0.12 -6.19 -1.05
N LEU A 124 -0.06 -4.95 -1.50
CA LEU A 124 1.01 -3.98 -1.65
C LEU A 124 0.75 -2.82 -0.69
N PHE A 125 1.75 -2.51 0.11
CA PHE A 125 1.73 -1.44 1.07
C PHE A 125 2.75 -0.38 0.67
N ILE A 126 2.24 0.84 0.62
CA ILE A 126 2.95 2.04 0.28
C ILE A 126 3.05 2.85 1.57
N CYS A 127 4.21 2.77 2.23
CA CYS A 127 4.44 3.36 3.54
C CYS A 127 5.26 4.64 3.40
N PHE A 128 4.86 5.70 4.07
CA PHE A 128 5.58 6.98 4.07
C PHE A 128 5.41 7.72 5.41
N THR A 129 6.34 8.63 5.70
CA THR A 129 6.24 9.57 6.82
C THR A 129 5.48 10.84 6.44
N GLU A 130 5.05 11.64 7.41
CA GLU A 130 4.32 12.91 7.19
C GLU A 130 5.03 13.83 6.19
N ASP A 131 6.35 13.89 6.29
CA ASP A 131 7.21 14.73 5.45
C ASP A 131 7.63 14.09 4.11
N PHE A 132 7.19 12.85 3.84
CA PHE A 132 7.57 12.04 2.69
C PHE A 132 9.10 11.86 2.53
N GLN A 133 9.91 12.10 3.58
CA GLN A 133 11.37 11.87 3.55
C GLN A 133 11.70 10.38 3.58
N ASN A 134 10.92 9.59 4.33
CA ASN A 134 11.06 8.15 4.39
C ASN A 134 9.93 7.50 3.62
N PHE A 135 10.29 6.68 2.63
CA PHE A 135 9.35 5.99 1.78
C PHE A 135 9.74 4.53 1.63
N SER A 136 8.81 3.60 1.82
CA SER A 136 9.06 2.17 1.69
C SER A 136 7.89 1.45 1.06
N PHE A 137 8.20 0.47 0.21
CA PHE A 137 7.22 -0.46 -0.35
C PHE A 137 7.36 -1.80 0.36
N ALA A 138 6.24 -2.37 0.76
CA ALA A 138 6.16 -3.66 1.41
C ALA A 138 5.11 -4.53 0.74
N TYR A 139 5.41 -5.80 0.54
CA TYR A 139 4.46 -6.77 0.03
C TYR A 139 4.71 -8.12 0.69
N PHE A 140 3.70 -8.98 0.61
CA PHE A 140 3.81 -10.36 1.05
C PHE A 140 4.04 -11.27 -0.13
N GLU A 141 4.99 -12.17 0.05
CA GLU A 141 5.18 -13.32 -0.83
C GLU A 141 4.80 -14.56 -0.03
N GLU A 142 4.09 -15.48 -0.66
CA GLU A 142 3.87 -16.79 -0.08
C GLU A 142 5.11 -17.64 -0.33
N ALA A 143 5.79 -18.04 0.74
CA ALA A 143 6.84 -19.04 0.67
C ALA A 143 6.48 -20.17 1.61
N GLU A 144 6.38 -21.38 1.08
CA GLU A 144 6.09 -22.60 1.85
C GLU A 144 4.78 -22.50 2.69
N GLY A 145 3.76 -21.82 2.15
CA GLY A 145 2.46 -21.65 2.82
C GLY A 145 2.46 -20.64 3.98
N LEU A 146 3.56 -19.91 4.19
CA LEU A 146 3.65 -18.84 5.19
C LEU A 146 3.80 -17.47 4.50
N PRO A 147 3.06 -16.44 4.95
CA PRO A 147 3.24 -15.09 4.42
C PRO A 147 4.58 -14.52 4.90
N ILE A 148 5.53 -14.37 3.99
CA ILE A 148 6.82 -13.74 4.26
C ILE A 148 6.75 -12.26 3.90
N PHE A 149 7.01 -11.41 4.89
CA PHE A 149 7.22 -9.98 4.67
C PHE A 149 8.54 -9.76 3.90
N ARG A 150 8.45 -9.25 2.68
CA ARG A 150 9.58 -8.80 1.89
C ARG A 150 9.63 -7.28 1.89
N ARG A 151 10.74 -6.75 2.39
CA ARG A 151 11.06 -5.33 2.32
C ARG A 151 11.78 -5.08 1.01
N PHE A 152 11.30 -4.12 0.21
CA PHE A 152 11.89 -3.72 -1.07
C PHE A 152 11.99 -4.84 -2.11
N ALA A 153 10.86 -5.17 -2.76
CA ALA A 153 10.98 -5.53 -4.18
C ALA A 153 11.38 -4.30 -4.96
N ALA A 154 12.13 -4.48 -6.05
CA ALA A 154 12.27 -3.44 -7.04
C ALA A 154 10.86 -3.05 -7.48
N ILE A 155 10.45 -1.80 -7.23
CA ILE A 155 9.09 -1.35 -7.51
C ILE A 155 8.69 -1.50 -8.99
N SER A 156 9.69 -1.65 -9.86
CA SER A 156 9.51 -2.09 -11.25
C SER A 156 8.67 -3.36 -11.39
N ASN A 157 8.68 -4.25 -10.39
CA ASN A 157 7.92 -5.50 -10.38
C ASN A 157 6.41 -5.27 -10.17
N PHE A 158 5.99 -4.08 -9.74
CA PHE A 158 4.59 -3.69 -9.59
C PHE A 158 4.10 -2.82 -10.75
N ARG A 159 4.76 -2.84 -11.90
CA ARG A 159 4.17 -2.30 -13.13
C ARG A 159 2.94 -3.15 -13.48
N LEU A 160 1.77 -2.52 -13.50
CA LEU A 160 0.49 -3.20 -13.78
C LEU A 160 0.21 -3.36 -15.28
N GLN A 161 1.23 -3.20 -16.13
CA GLN A 161 1.13 -3.44 -17.57
C GLN A 161 1.57 -4.86 -17.92
N ARG A 162 0.77 -5.53 -18.75
CA ARG A 162 1.21 -6.61 -19.63
C ARG A 162 2.17 -6.07 -20.69
#